data_AF-A0A929IMV5-F1
#
_entry.id   AF-A0A929IMV5-F1
#
_cell.length_a   1.000
_cell.length_b   1.000
_cell.length_c   1.000
_cell.angle_alpha   90.00
_cell.angle_beta   90.00
_cell.angle_gamma   90.00
#
_symmetry.space_group_name_H-M   'P 1'
#
loop_
_entity.id
_entity.type
_entity.pdbx_description
1 polymer ?
#
loop_
_entity_poly.entity_id
_entity_poly.type
_entity_poly.pdbx_seq_one_letter_code
_entity_poly.pdbx_strand_id
1 'polypeptide(L)'
;MSETTEDRINFDYDGGTFRFAGVVLVNLILQILTLGIFRFWARTRERRFLWSHVSLGEDRLEYTGGGLELFLGFIIAMIALIPVVGIYQILLLAVRSSIPGQIIVNLLYMTVLMFLVHLAVYRARRYRLTRTLWRGIRGTLTGSPVRYALVALAWLPVLVLSLGLAAPFMRIALLNRELNNMHLGDRPFGFDGHARDLFAYWIVPWVTLLAVIAGYAWIMYISFEVMDAAGIDPYNPEGAEPNPETMDTERVNSASDRMPAAFALLGFGGLAYMISVAWYRVREFRYLASRVSFEGMSFSSEIGLGRVAWIYVSYIFTAVIVGMALVVGMMLLALVLNGVPLDPDMVGTGMGDILGELDRNVQGLVVFGLVMIVAILLQTLSRVMVFHRLARTVVSTLALTGAQDFSKVTQALDSSPRLGEGLADAFDLGDF
;
A
#
# COMPACT_ATOMS: atom_id res chain seq x y z
N MET A 1 32.29 -38.02 -10.47
CA MET A 1 30.96 -37.58 -10.01
C MET A 1 30.83 -36.14 -10.48
N SER A 2 30.33 -35.94 -11.71
CA SER A 2 30.13 -34.59 -12.27
C SER A 2 28.91 -33.99 -11.58
N GLU A 3 29.09 -32.88 -10.87
CA GLU A 3 27.98 -32.04 -10.45
C GLU A 3 27.15 -31.72 -11.69
N THR A 4 25.92 -32.22 -11.74
CA THR A 4 24.89 -31.69 -12.62
C THR A 4 24.62 -30.29 -12.13
N THR A 5 25.33 -29.30 -12.67
CA THR A 5 25.01 -27.89 -12.49
C THR A 5 23.59 -27.71 -13.02
N GLU A 6 22.59 -27.74 -12.15
CA GLU A 6 21.23 -27.38 -12.50
C GLU A 6 21.29 -26.02 -13.18
N ASP A 7 20.73 -25.94 -14.38
CA ASP A 7 20.73 -24.69 -15.14
C ASP A 7 19.94 -23.65 -14.34
N ARG A 8 20.65 -22.61 -13.89
CA ARG A 8 20.09 -21.52 -13.09
C ARG A 8 20.03 -20.28 -13.95
N ILE A 9 18.81 -19.85 -14.22
CA ILE A 9 18.55 -18.69 -15.06
C ILE A 9 18.07 -17.55 -14.17
N ASN A 10 18.89 -16.51 -14.07
CA ASN A 10 18.58 -15.35 -13.26
C ASN A 10 17.71 -14.38 -14.06
N PHE A 11 16.83 -13.68 -13.34
CA PHE A 11 16.17 -12.50 -13.87
C PHE A 11 17.12 -11.30 -13.73
N ASP A 12 17.25 -10.51 -14.80
CA ASP A 12 18.06 -9.29 -14.78
C ASP A 12 17.18 -8.04 -14.89
N TYR A 13 17.69 -6.94 -14.34
CA TYR A 13 17.05 -5.64 -14.37
C TYR A 13 18.05 -4.51 -14.68
N ASP A 14 17.97 -3.96 -15.89
CA ASP A 14 18.87 -2.91 -16.39
C ASP A 14 18.27 -1.48 -16.27
N GLY A 15 17.10 -1.35 -15.62
CA GLY A 15 16.43 -0.07 -15.40
C GLY A 15 17.13 0.82 -14.37
N GLY A 16 17.64 1.96 -14.81
CA GLY A 16 18.27 2.94 -13.92
C GLY A 16 17.25 3.76 -13.13
N THR A 17 17.44 3.91 -11.81
CA THR A 17 16.55 4.69 -10.93
C THR A 17 16.39 6.14 -11.37
N PHE A 18 17.46 6.79 -11.85
CA PHE A 18 17.39 8.15 -12.38
C PHE A 18 16.60 8.25 -13.70
N ARG A 19 16.71 7.25 -14.59
CA ARG A 19 15.91 7.20 -15.81
C ARG A 19 14.42 7.05 -15.48
N PHE A 20 14.10 6.17 -14.54
CA PHE A 20 12.74 5.99 -14.04
C PHE A 20 12.20 7.26 -13.36
N ALA A 21 13.03 7.94 -12.55
CA ALA A 21 12.67 9.22 -11.95
C ALA A 21 12.31 10.28 -12.99
N GLY A 22 13.04 10.34 -14.12
CA GLY A 22 12.70 11.19 -15.25
C GLY A 22 11.32 10.88 -15.85
N VAL A 23 10.97 9.60 -16.01
CA VAL A 23 9.63 9.18 -16.47
C VAL A 23 8.55 9.63 -15.48
N VAL A 24 8.76 9.40 -14.18
CA VAL A 24 7.81 9.77 -13.12
C VAL A 24 7.66 11.29 -13.01
N LEU A 25 8.72 12.07 -13.16
CA LEU A 25 8.67 13.53 -13.12
C LEU A 25 7.86 14.11 -14.29
N VAL A 26 8.10 13.62 -15.51
CA VAL A 26 7.29 14.02 -16.67
C VAL A 26 5.83 13.61 -16.48
N ASN A 27 5.58 12.42 -15.91
CA ASN A 27 4.24 11.97 -15.58
C ASN A 27 3.58 12.86 -14.52
N LEU A 28 4.32 13.36 -13.53
CA LEU A 28 3.80 14.29 -12.51
C LEU A 28 3.39 15.61 -13.15
N ILE A 29 4.25 16.20 -13.99
CA ILE A 29 3.94 17.45 -14.70
C ILE A 29 2.67 17.28 -15.54
N LEU A 30 2.58 16.20 -16.33
CA LEU A 30 1.40 15.94 -17.14
C LEU A 30 0.14 15.67 -16.30
N GLN A 31 0.28 15.03 -15.14
CA GLN A 31 -0.84 14.86 -14.21
C GLN A 31 -1.33 16.21 -13.67
N ILE A 32 -0.43 17.11 -13.26
CA ILE A 32 -0.80 18.46 -12.81
C ILE A 32 -1.49 19.23 -13.94
N LEU A 33 -0.91 19.24 -15.15
CA LEU A 33 -1.45 19.95 -16.32
C LEU A 33 -2.81 19.43 -16.79
N THR A 34 -3.12 18.16 -16.52
CA THR A 34 -4.39 17.51 -16.91
C THR A 34 -5.35 17.32 -15.73
N LEU A 35 -5.09 17.98 -14.59
CA LEU A 35 -5.89 17.87 -13.37
C LEU A 35 -6.11 16.42 -12.92
N GLY A 36 -5.07 15.60 -13.04
CA GLY A 36 -5.03 14.20 -12.63
C GLY A 36 -5.49 13.19 -13.67
N ILE A 37 -6.04 13.62 -14.82
CA ILE A 37 -6.52 12.69 -15.86
C ILE A 37 -5.37 11.87 -16.46
N PHE A 38 -4.18 12.44 -16.61
CA PHE A 38 -3.03 11.72 -17.20
C PHE A 38 -2.55 10.51 -16.37
N ARG A 39 -3.04 10.30 -15.13
CA ARG A 39 -2.62 9.18 -14.26
C ARG A 39 -2.74 7.79 -14.91
N PHE A 40 -3.72 7.59 -15.80
CA PHE A 40 -3.92 6.32 -16.50
C PHE A 40 -2.83 6.03 -17.54
N TRP A 41 -2.41 7.06 -18.28
CA TRP A 41 -1.28 6.97 -19.20
C TRP A 41 0.05 6.93 -18.45
N ALA A 42 0.19 7.67 -17.35
CA ALA A 42 1.36 7.62 -16.48
C ALA A 42 1.64 6.20 -15.97
N ARG A 43 0.62 5.52 -15.41
CA ARG A 43 0.74 4.12 -14.95
C ARG A 43 1.19 3.19 -16.07
N THR A 44 0.63 3.36 -17.26
CA THR A 44 1.01 2.57 -18.43
C THR A 44 2.46 2.81 -18.85
N ARG A 45 2.93 4.07 -18.85
CA ARG A 45 4.32 4.43 -19.16
C ARG A 45 5.31 3.85 -18.14
N GLU A 46 4.97 3.93 -16.86
CA GLU A 46 5.78 3.35 -15.78
C GLU A 46 5.90 1.83 -15.93
N ARG A 47 4.80 1.13 -16.23
CA ARG A 47 4.84 -0.33 -16.46
C ARG A 47 5.61 -0.72 -17.71
N ARG A 48 5.43 -0.02 -18.83
CA ARG A 48 6.25 -0.27 -20.04
C ARG A 48 7.74 -0.11 -19.74
N PHE A 49 8.11 0.93 -18.99
CA PHE A 49 9.49 1.12 -18.55
C PHE A 49 9.96 -0.06 -17.70
N LEU A 50 9.19 -0.47 -16.69
CA LEU A 50 9.60 -1.56 -15.81
C LEU A 50 9.74 -2.88 -16.58
N TRP A 51 8.73 -3.27 -17.36
CA TRP A 51 8.73 -4.54 -18.11
C TRP A 51 9.84 -4.59 -19.15
N SER A 52 10.07 -3.52 -19.92
CA SER A 52 11.11 -3.49 -20.96
C SER A 52 12.54 -3.59 -20.43
N HIS A 53 12.71 -3.42 -19.11
CA HIS A 53 13.97 -3.54 -18.41
C HIS A 53 14.06 -4.80 -17.54
N VAL A 54 13.08 -5.70 -17.63
CA VAL A 54 13.15 -7.04 -17.02
C VAL A 54 13.48 -8.04 -18.13
N SER A 55 14.57 -8.79 -17.97
CA SER A 55 14.91 -9.91 -18.84
C SER A 55 14.94 -11.22 -18.08
N LEU A 56 14.53 -12.28 -18.77
CA LEU A 56 14.70 -13.66 -18.35
C LEU A 56 15.54 -14.37 -19.42
N GLY A 57 16.77 -14.71 -19.08
CA GLY A 57 17.76 -15.13 -20.08
C GLY A 57 18.06 -13.99 -21.05
N GLU A 58 17.97 -14.26 -22.36
CA GLU A 58 18.24 -13.27 -23.41
C GLU A 58 17.01 -12.41 -23.77
N ASP A 59 15.82 -12.85 -23.37
CA ASP A 59 14.54 -12.26 -23.80
C ASP A 59 13.96 -11.30 -22.75
N ARG A 60 13.48 -10.14 -23.21
CA ARG A 60 12.85 -9.11 -22.38
C ARG A 60 11.35 -9.32 -22.25
N LEU A 61 10.79 -8.83 -21.14
CA LEU A 61 9.35 -8.71 -20.98
C LEU A 61 8.81 -7.48 -21.74
N GLU A 62 7.59 -7.59 -22.20
CA GLU A 62 6.87 -6.50 -22.87
C GLU A 62 5.53 -6.25 -22.21
N TYR A 63 5.11 -4.97 -22.18
CA TYR A 63 3.81 -4.57 -21.67
C TYR A 63 3.00 -3.85 -22.75
N THR A 64 1.85 -4.42 -23.12
CA THR A 64 0.98 -3.93 -24.19
C THR A 64 -0.28 -3.20 -23.72
N GLY A 65 -0.40 -2.94 -22.41
CA GLY A 65 -1.57 -2.25 -21.86
C GLY A 65 -1.68 -0.81 -22.37
N GLY A 66 -2.93 -0.36 -22.54
CA GLY A 66 -3.27 1.00 -22.98
C GLY A 66 -3.83 1.87 -21.86
N GLY A 67 -3.45 3.15 -21.83
CA GLY A 67 -3.99 4.12 -20.86
C GLY A 67 -5.50 4.34 -21.01
N LEU A 68 -6.03 4.29 -22.23
CA LEU A 68 -7.47 4.40 -22.48
C LEU A 68 -8.25 3.20 -21.93
N GLU A 69 -7.67 2.00 -21.96
CA GLU A 69 -8.29 0.79 -21.39
C GLU A 69 -8.47 0.93 -19.86
N LEU A 70 -7.46 1.50 -19.19
CA LEU A 70 -7.53 1.83 -17.77
C LEU A 70 -8.54 2.95 -17.49
N PHE A 71 -8.57 4.01 -18.30
CA PHE A 71 -9.52 5.10 -18.14
C PHE A 71 -10.98 4.62 -18.25
N LEU A 72 -11.30 3.86 -19.30
CA LEU A 72 -12.64 3.26 -19.46
C LEU A 72 -12.97 2.30 -18.32
N GLY A 73 -11.96 1.56 -17.86
CA GLY A 73 -12.08 0.71 -16.69
C GLY A 73 -12.54 1.47 -15.44
N PHE A 74 -11.90 2.60 -15.17
CA PHE A 74 -12.25 3.50 -14.06
C PHE A 74 -13.69 4.03 -14.17
N ILE A 75 -14.10 4.49 -15.35
CA ILE A 75 -15.45 5.02 -15.56
C ILE A 75 -16.51 3.97 -15.25
N ILE A 76 -16.36 2.74 -15.73
CA ILE A 76 -17.33 1.69 -15.48
C ILE A 76 -17.37 1.33 -13.98
N ALA A 77 -16.23 1.24 -13.31
CA ALA A 77 -16.23 0.97 -11.87
C ALA A 77 -16.79 2.15 -11.04
N MET A 78 -16.66 3.40 -11.50
CA MET A 78 -17.34 4.55 -10.90
C MET A 78 -18.86 4.45 -11.09
N ILE A 79 -19.33 4.08 -12.28
CA ILE A 79 -20.76 3.83 -12.57
C ILE A 79 -21.31 2.72 -11.68
N ALA A 80 -20.51 1.69 -11.38
CA ALA A 80 -20.89 0.62 -10.46
C ALA A 80 -20.87 1.06 -8.98
N LEU A 81 -19.91 1.89 -8.57
CA LEU A 81 -19.69 2.29 -7.17
C LEU A 81 -20.65 3.39 -6.70
N ILE A 82 -20.97 4.37 -7.56
CA ILE A 82 -21.86 5.49 -7.21
C ILE A 82 -23.22 5.00 -6.67
N PRO A 83 -23.94 4.08 -7.33
CA PRO A 83 -25.20 3.55 -6.81
C PRO A 83 -25.04 2.85 -5.45
N VAL A 84 -23.94 2.11 -5.24
CA VAL A 84 -23.67 1.43 -3.96
C VAL A 84 -23.53 2.45 -2.83
N VAL A 85 -22.79 3.54 -3.06
CA VAL A 85 -22.65 4.63 -2.09
C VAL A 85 -23.99 5.34 -1.87
N GLY A 86 -24.74 5.64 -2.94
CA GLY A 86 -26.05 6.29 -2.84
C GLY A 86 -27.07 5.47 -2.04
N ILE A 87 -27.15 4.16 -2.30
CA ILE A 87 -28.00 3.22 -1.55
C ILE A 87 -27.56 3.18 -0.08
N TYR A 88 -26.26 3.10 0.19
CA TYR A 88 -25.73 3.13 1.56
C TYR A 88 -26.16 4.40 2.30
N GLN A 89 -26.07 5.59 1.68
CA GLN A 89 -26.49 6.84 2.30
C GLN A 89 -28.01 6.89 2.58
N ILE A 90 -28.83 6.39 1.65
CA ILE A 90 -30.29 6.30 1.84
C ILE A 90 -30.63 5.34 2.99
N LEU A 91 -29.99 4.18 3.05
CA LEU A 91 -30.20 3.21 4.13
C LEU A 91 -29.74 3.78 5.48
N LEU A 92 -28.60 4.46 5.53
CA LEU A 92 -28.09 5.10 6.74
C LEU A 92 -29.04 6.19 7.25
N LEU A 93 -29.64 6.98 6.35
CA LEU A 93 -30.67 7.96 6.69
C LEU A 93 -31.93 7.29 7.28
N ALA A 94 -32.35 6.15 6.72
CA ALA A 94 -33.52 5.41 7.19
C ALA A 94 -33.35 4.83 8.60
N VAL A 95 -32.12 4.46 8.99
CA VAL A 95 -31.79 3.92 10.32
C VAL A 95 -31.11 4.94 11.24
N ARG A 96 -31.16 6.24 10.92
CA ARG A 96 -30.40 7.29 11.62
C ARG A 96 -30.61 7.32 13.14
N SER A 97 -31.79 6.94 13.63
CA SER A 97 -32.12 6.91 15.06
C SER A 97 -31.86 5.57 15.75
N SER A 98 -31.45 4.54 15.01
CA SER A 98 -31.25 3.17 15.52
C SER A 98 -29.78 2.79 15.46
N ILE A 99 -29.09 2.80 16.59
CA ILE A 99 -27.68 2.35 16.68
C ILE A 99 -27.52 0.91 16.11
N PRO A 100 -28.36 -0.08 16.48
CA PRO A 100 -28.26 -1.42 15.87
C PRO A 100 -28.47 -1.40 14.36
N GLY A 101 -29.41 -0.58 13.86
CA GLY A 101 -29.65 -0.42 12.43
C GLY A 101 -28.44 0.16 11.69
N GLN A 102 -27.79 1.18 12.25
CA GLN A 102 -26.56 1.74 11.69
C GLN A 102 -25.44 0.70 11.65
N ILE A 103 -25.25 -0.09 12.70
CA ILE A 103 -24.24 -1.17 12.73
C ILE A 103 -24.49 -2.16 11.59
N ILE A 104 -25.74 -2.62 11.42
CA ILE A 104 -26.12 -3.57 10.36
C ILE A 104 -25.85 -2.98 8.97
N VAL A 105 -26.28 -1.73 8.72
CA VAL A 105 -26.06 -1.06 7.43
C VAL A 105 -24.57 -0.87 7.13
N ASN A 106 -23.76 -0.51 8.13
CA ASN A 106 -22.30 -0.40 7.99
C ASN A 106 -21.65 -1.75 7.67
N LEU A 107 -22.03 -2.82 8.38
CA LEU A 107 -21.50 -4.16 8.12
C LEU A 107 -21.87 -4.66 6.71
N LEU A 108 -23.11 -4.41 6.27
CA LEU A 108 -23.55 -4.74 4.92
C LEU A 108 -22.74 -3.97 3.87
N TYR A 109 -22.57 -2.66 4.05
CA TYR A 109 -21.78 -1.82 3.15
C TYR A 109 -20.33 -2.27 3.06
N MET A 110 -19.69 -2.55 4.20
CA MET A 110 -18.31 -3.07 4.23
C MET A 110 -18.19 -4.44 3.55
N THR A 111 -19.19 -5.31 3.71
CA THR A 111 -19.23 -6.62 3.03
C THR A 111 -19.33 -6.44 1.51
N VAL A 112 -20.22 -5.56 1.03
CA VAL A 112 -20.36 -5.26 -0.40
C VAL A 112 -19.10 -4.62 -0.96
N LEU A 113 -18.49 -3.66 -0.25
CA LEU A 113 -17.23 -3.04 -0.69
C LEU A 113 -16.10 -4.07 -0.75
N MET A 114 -15.94 -4.91 0.26
CA MET A 114 -14.90 -5.95 0.27
C MET A 114 -15.08 -6.93 -0.89
N PHE A 115 -16.32 -7.28 -1.22
CA PHE A 115 -16.63 -8.11 -2.39
C PHE A 115 -16.16 -7.45 -3.69
N LEU A 116 -16.55 -6.18 -3.89
CA LEU A 116 -16.21 -5.41 -5.09
C LEU A 116 -14.70 -5.20 -5.20
N VAL A 117 -14.01 -4.90 -4.10
CA VAL A 117 -12.55 -4.75 -4.05
C VAL A 117 -11.86 -6.04 -4.46
N HIS A 118 -12.23 -7.21 -3.91
CA HIS A 118 -11.57 -8.47 -4.28
C HIS A 118 -11.91 -8.94 -5.69
N LEU A 119 -13.14 -8.70 -6.15
CA LEU A 119 -13.53 -8.92 -7.54
C LEU A 119 -12.70 -8.04 -8.48
N ALA A 120 -12.48 -6.79 -8.08
CA ALA A 120 -11.65 -5.86 -8.81
C ALA A 120 -10.18 -6.32 -8.82
N VAL A 121 -9.56 -6.58 -7.67
CA VAL A 121 -8.17 -7.07 -7.57
C VAL A 121 -7.89 -8.24 -8.52
N TYR A 122 -8.78 -9.24 -8.57
CA TYR A 122 -8.61 -10.39 -9.48
C TYR A 122 -8.70 -9.99 -10.96
N ARG A 123 -9.64 -9.11 -11.32
CA ARG A 123 -9.74 -8.57 -12.70
C ARG A 123 -8.52 -7.73 -13.07
N ALA A 124 -8.00 -6.93 -12.14
CA ALA A 124 -6.81 -6.11 -12.35
C ALA A 124 -5.58 -6.98 -12.64
N ARG A 125 -5.38 -8.02 -11.82
CA ARG A 125 -4.31 -9.02 -12.01
C ARG A 125 -4.44 -9.74 -13.35
N ARG A 126 -5.66 -10.15 -13.72
CA ARG A 126 -5.93 -10.74 -15.04
C ARG A 126 -5.52 -9.80 -16.17
N TYR A 127 -5.96 -8.55 -16.13
CA TYR A 127 -5.62 -7.55 -17.14
C TYR A 127 -4.10 -7.34 -17.27
N ARG A 128 -3.39 -7.22 -16.14
CA ARG A 128 -1.93 -7.08 -16.16
C ARG A 128 -1.23 -8.27 -16.80
N LEU A 129 -1.68 -9.48 -16.49
CA LEU A 129 -1.12 -10.71 -17.07
C LEU A 129 -1.41 -10.80 -18.57
N THR A 130 -2.64 -10.51 -19.02
CA THR A 130 -3.00 -10.50 -20.45
C THR A 130 -2.31 -9.40 -21.26
N ARG A 131 -1.71 -8.41 -20.58
CA ARG A 131 -0.88 -7.37 -21.19
C ARG A 131 0.62 -7.59 -21.03
N THR A 132 1.03 -8.65 -20.31
CA THR A 132 2.43 -9.04 -20.16
C THR A 132 2.78 -10.10 -21.20
N LEU A 133 3.84 -9.85 -21.97
CA LEU A 133 4.39 -10.80 -22.94
C LEU A 133 5.84 -11.11 -22.63
N TRP A 134 6.25 -12.32 -22.99
CA TRP A 134 7.63 -12.78 -23.00
C TRP A 134 7.84 -13.58 -24.29
N ARG A 135 8.81 -13.21 -25.13
CA ARG A 135 9.02 -13.85 -26.46
C ARG A 135 7.78 -13.78 -27.37
N GLY A 136 7.00 -12.72 -27.24
CA GLY A 136 5.70 -12.59 -27.91
C GLY A 136 4.58 -13.49 -27.34
N ILE A 137 4.88 -14.31 -26.33
CA ILE A 137 3.91 -15.20 -25.68
C ILE A 137 3.26 -14.48 -24.51
N ARG A 138 1.93 -14.45 -24.49
CA ARG A 138 1.14 -13.69 -23.52
C ARG A 138 0.83 -14.51 -22.26
N GLY A 139 0.91 -13.86 -21.10
CA GLY A 139 0.39 -14.38 -19.83
C GLY A 139 -1.14 -14.33 -19.75
N THR A 140 -1.77 -15.27 -19.06
CA THR A 140 -3.23 -15.25 -18.84
C THR A 140 -3.56 -15.67 -17.41
N LEU A 141 -4.73 -15.24 -16.92
CA LEU A 141 -5.27 -15.66 -15.62
C LEU A 141 -6.68 -16.19 -15.82
N THR A 142 -6.85 -17.51 -15.71
CA THR A 142 -8.14 -18.18 -15.88
C THR A 142 -8.98 -18.07 -14.59
N GLY A 143 -9.99 -18.92 -14.39
CA GLY A 143 -10.82 -18.90 -13.17
C GLY A 143 -11.91 -17.81 -13.11
N SER A 144 -12.66 -17.77 -12.01
CA SER A 144 -13.79 -16.85 -11.82
C SER A 144 -13.47 -15.74 -10.81
N PRO A 145 -13.48 -14.45 -11.21
CA PRO A 145 -13.30 -13.33 -10.29
C PRO A 145 -14.33 -13.30 -9.15
N VAL A 146 -15.56 -13.75 -9.43
CA VAL A 146 -16.64 -13.83 -8.44
C VAL A 146 -16.33 -14.87 -7.38
N ARG A 147 -15.89 -16.08 -7.79
CA ARG A 147 -15.49 -17.12 -6.83
C ARG A 147 -14.32 -16.67 -5.96
N TYR A 148 -13.34 -15.98 -6.54
CA TYR A 148 -12.23 -15.38 -5.79
C TYR A 148 -12.73 -14.39 -4.73
N ALA A 149 -13.64 -13.48 -5.11
CA ALA A 149 -14.22 -12.50 -4.19
C ALA A 149 -15.05 -13.15 -3.07
N LEU A 150 -15.87 -14.16 -3.39
CA LEU A 150 -16.65 -14.90 -2.39
C LEU A 150 -15.76 -15.63 -1.38
N VAL A 151 -14.65 -16.20 -1.83
CA VAL A 151 -13.67 -16.83 -0.92
C VAL A 151 -13.04 -15.78 -0.02
N ALA A 152 -12.66 -14.62 -0.55
CA ALA A 152 -12.14 -13.53 0.26
C ALA A 152 -13.17 -13.06 1.31
N LEU A 153 -14.44 -12.93 0.93
CA LEU A 153 -15.53 -12.61 1.86
C LEU A 153 -15.68 -13.65 2.97
N ALA A 154 -15.63 -14.94 2.63
CA ALA A 154 -15.75 -16.03 3.59
C ALA A 154 -14.64 -15.99 4.66
N TRP A 155 -13.49 -15.40 4.34
CA TRP A 155 -12.40 -15.19 5.30
C TRP A 155 -12.60 -13.97 6.21
N LEU A 156 -13.45 -13.00 5.86
CA LEU A 156 -13.67 -11.80 6.70
C LEU A 156 -14.07 -12.10 8.14
N PRO A 157 -15.11 -12.92 8.43
CA PRO A 157 -15.47 -13.22 9.81
C PRO A 157 -14.33 -13.93 10.54
N VAL A 158 -13.58 -14.80 9.85
CA VAL A 158 -12.44 -15.51 10.46
C VAL A 158 -11.32 -14.52 10.81
N LEU A 159 -11.05 -13.53 9.97
CA LEU A 159 -10.07 -12.48 10.27
C LEU A 159 -10.50 -11.62 11.45
N VAL A 160 -11.76 -11.22 11.51
CA VAL A 160 -12.29 -10.40 12.62
C VAL A 160 -12.22 -11.18 13.93
N LEU A 161 -12.74 -12.41 13.96
CA LEU A 161 -12.77 -13.25 15.16
C LEU A 161 -11.38 -13.66 15.65
N SER A 162 -10.40 -13.77 14.74
CA SER A 162 -9.01 -14.07 15.08
C SER A 162 -8.14 -12.83 15.32
N LEU A 163 -8.72 -11.62 15.31
CA LEU A 163 -7.97 -10.35 15.39
C LEU A 163 -6.81 -10.28 14.38
N GLY A 164 -7.05 -10.75 13.16
CA GLY A 164 -6.07 -10.78 12.07
C GLY A 164 -5.04 -11.90 12.16
N LEU A 165 -5.07 -12.78 13.17
CA LEU A 165 -4.13 -13.89 13.31
C LEU A 165 -4.25 -14.89 12.14
N ALA A 166 -5.44 -15.04 11.55
CA ALA A 166 -5.68 -15.90 10.38
C ALA A 166 -5.27 -15.28 9.02
N ALA A 167 -4.68 -14.07 9.00
CA ALA A 167 -4.24 -13.39 7.76
C ALA A 167 -3.41 -14.26 6.79
N PRO A 168 -2.38 -15.02 7.21
CA PRO A 168 -1.61 -15.86 6.30
C PRO A 168 -2.45 -16.98 5.65
N PHE A 169 -3.49 -17.48 6.33
CA PHE A 169 -4.37 -18.50 5.78
C PHE A 169 -5.23 -17.96 4.64
N MET A 170 -5.84 -16.78 4.83
CA MET A 170 -6.56 -16.10 3.76
C MET A 170 -5.61 -15.80 2.58
N ARG A 171 -4.42 -15.26 2.86
CA ARG A 171 -3.42 -14.90 1.84
C ARG A 171 -3.04 -16.11 0.98
N ILE A 172 -2.69 -17.23 1.59
CA ILE A 172 -2.34 -18.47 0.87
C ILE A 172 -3.56 -19.08 0.16
N ALA A 173 -4.76 -19.03 0.74
CA ALA A 173 -5.97 -19.53 0.08
C ALA A 173 -6.34 -18.74 -1.20
N LEU A 174 -6.06 -17.43 -1.22
CA LEU A 174 -6.26 -16.57 -2.38
C LEU A 174 -5.13 -16.75 -3.40
N LEU A 175 -3.87 -16.79 -2.96
CA LEU A 175 -2.72 -17.03 -3.84
C LEU A 175 -2.78 -18.40 -4.52
N ASN A 176 -3.21 -19.45 -3.81
CA ASN A 176 -3.44 -20.77 -4.41
C ASN A 176 -4.43 -20.71 -5.57
N ARG A 177 -5.47 -19.86 -5.50
CA ARG A 177 -6.43 -19.69 -6.59
C ARG A 177 -5.88 -18.83 -7.71
N GLU A 178 -5.06 -17.85 -7.40
CA GLU A 178 -4.47 -16.98 -8.41
C GLU A 178 -3.39 -17.73 -9.18
N LEU A 179 -2.36 -18.20 -8.48
CA LEU A 179 -1.14 -18.74 -9.08
C LEU A 179 -1.41 -20.03 -9.87
N ASN A 180 -2.26 -20.93 -9.37
CA ASN A 180 -2.63 -22.16 -10.12
C ASN A 180 -3.55 -21.89 -11.32
N ASN A 181 -4.13 -20.69 -11.45
CA ASN A 181 -4.90 -20.28 -12.63
C ASN A 181 -4.07 -19.41 -13.59
N MET A 182 -2.83 -19.07 -13.25
CA MET A 182 -1.94 -18.33 -14.14
C MET A 182 -1.38 -19.28 -15.21
N HIS A 183 -1.29 -18.78 -16.44
CA HIS A 183 -0.68 -19.49 -17.55
C HIS A 183 0.24 -18.53 -18.31
N LEU A 184 1.29 -19.05 -18.93
CA LEU A 184 2.07 -18.36 -19.94
C LEU A 184 1.92 -19.12 -21.25
N GLY A 185 1.24 -18.51 -22.22
CA GLY A 185 0.83 -19.24 -23.41
C GLY A 185 -0.11 -20.39 -23.06
N ASP A 186 0.22 -21.59 -23.53
CA ASP A 186 -0.49 -22.85 -23.25
C ASP A 186 -0.09 -23.52 -21.93
N ARG A 187 0.93 -23.00 -21.22
CA ARG A 187 1.54 -23.68 -20.06
C ARG A 187 1.10 -23.08 -18.72
N PRO A 188 0.57 -23.90 -17.78
CA PRO A 188 0.14 -23.42 -16.47
C PRO A 188 1.31 -23.20 -15.50
N PHE A 189 1.13 -22.26 -14.58
CA PHE A 189 1.95 -22.18 -13.36
C PHE A 189 1.39 -23.16 -12.31
N GLY A 190 2.28 -23.71 -11.50
CA GLY A 190 1.93 -24.50 -10.32
C GLY A 190 2.28 -23.75 -9.04
N PHE A 191 1.46 -23.91 -8.01
CA PHE A 191 1.72 -23.40 -6.67
C PHE A 191 1.23 -24.35 -5.58
N ASP A 192 2.14 -24.76 -4.70
CA ASP A 192 1.93 -25.75 -3.62
C ASP A 192 2.10 -25.15 -2.20
N GLY A 193 1.82 -23.85 -2.05
CA GLY A 193 1.99 -23.14 -0.77
C GLY A 193 0.95 -23.50 0.31
N HIS A 194 1.43 -23.64 1.54
CA HIS A 194 0.68 -23.97 2.75
C HIS A 194 0.83 -22.87 3.82
N ALA A 195 -0.30 -22.42 4.39
CA ALA A 195 -0.31 -21.33 5.36
C ALA A 195 0.44 -21.62 6.66
N ARG A 196 0.49 -22.89 7.08
CA ARG A 196 1.20 -23.32 8.30
C ARG A 196 2.70 -22.99 8.26
N ASP A 197 3.30 -22.96 7.08
CA ASP A 197 4.72 -22.70 6.89
C ASP A 197 5.07 -21.22 7.14
N LEU A 198 4.09 -20.33 6.97
CA LEU A 198 4.22 -18.89 7.23
C LEU A 198 3.68 -18.46 8.59
N PHE A 199 2.79 -19.26 9.19
CA PHE A 199 2.08 -18.90 10.41
C PHE A 199 3.02 -18.57 11.58
N ALA A 200 4.04 -19.39 11.82
CA ALA A 200 5.00 -19.17 12.89
C ALA A 200 5.74 -17.81 12.74
N TYR A 201 6.01 -17.39 11.50
CA TYR A 201 6.63 -16.09 11.23
C TYR A 201 5.65 -14.93 11.38
N TRP A 202 4.36 -15.14 11.11
CA TRP A 202 3.31 -14.13 11.27
C TRP A 202 3.05 -13.72 12.73
N ILE A 203 3.34 -14.60 13.69
CA ILE A 203 3.17 -14.29 15.12
C ILE A 203 4.01 -13.09 15.54
N VAL A 204 5.22 -12.92 14.98
CA VAL A 204 6.12 -11.81 15.35
C VAL A 204 5.51 -10.44 15.02
N PRO A 205 5.13 -10.11 13.77
CA PRO A 205 4.46 -8.85 13.47
C PRO A 205 3.14 -8.70 14.24
N TRP A 206 2.38 -9.77 14.43
CA TRP A 206 1.13 -9.71 15.19
C TRP A 206 1.35 -9.32 16.67
N VAL A 207 2.33 -9.89 17.36
CA VAL A 207 2.67 -9.53 18.76
C VAL A 207 3.22 -8.10 18.84
N THR A 208 4.09 -7.70 17.91
CA THR A 208 4.59 -6.31 17.90
C THR A 208 3.48 -5.30 17.60
N LEU A 209 2.46 -5.65 16.82
CA LEU A 209 1.25 -4.84 16.64
C LEU A 209 0.46 -4.70 17.95
N LEU A 210 0.31 -5.78 18.72
CA LEU A 210 -0.32 -5.69 20.04
C LEU A 210 0.45 -4.77 20.99
N ALA A 211 1.78 -4.74 20.93
CA ALA A 211 2.58 -3.81 21.72
C ALA A 211 2.31 -2.34 21.33
N VAL A 212 2.14 -2.05 20.03
CA VAL A 212 1.72 -0.71 19.54
C VAL A 212 0.34 -0.34 20.07
N ILE A 213 -0.63 -1.26 19.97
CA ILE A 213 -2.01 -1.05 20.45
C ILE A 213 -2.00 -0.84 21.97
N ALA A 214 -1.21 -1.63 22.72
CA ALA A 214 -1.07 -1.49 24.16
C ALA A 214 -0.43 -0.14 24.55
N GLY A 215 0.62 0.29 23.85
CA GLY A 215 1.22 1.61 24.05
C GLY A 215 0.23 2.75 23.81
N TYR A 216 -0.53 2.68 22.72
CA TYR A 216 -1.57 3.67 22.44
C TYR A 216 -2.69 3.66 23.49
N ALA A 217 -3.20 2.48 23.84
CA ALA A 217 -4.24 2.33 24.86
C ALA A 217 -3.77 2.84 26.24
N TRP A 218 -2.49 2.62 26.58
CA TRP A 218 -1.91 3.12 27.82
C TRP A 218 -1.78 4.65 27.82
N ILE A 219 -1.37 5.26 26.70
CA ILE A 219 -1.38 6.72 26.54
C ILE A 219 -2.80 7.26 26.73
N MET A 220 -3.79 6.67 26.05
CA MET A 220 -5.19 7.08 26.20
C MET A 220 -5.64 6.97 27.66
N TYR A 221 -5.38 5.83 28.31
CA TYR A 221 -5.70 5.62 29.71
C TYR A 221 -5.07 6.69 30.63
N ILE A 222 -3.77 6.99 30.47
CA ILE A 222 -3.09 8.05 31.24
C ILE A 222 -3.73 9.41 30.96
N SER A 223 -4.04 9.75 29.70
CA SER A 223 -4.71 11.01 29.36
C SER A 223 -6.07 11.15 30.05
N PHE A 224 -6.88 10.08 30.04
CA PHE A 224 -8.16 10.06 30.77
C PHE A 224 -7.96 10.25 32.27
N GLU A 225 -6.97 9.57 32.87
CA GLU A 225 -6.65 9.68 34.30
C GLU A 225 -6.18 11.11 34.68
N VAL A 226 -5.35 11.74 33.84
CA VAL A 226 -4.89 13.12 34.03
C VAL A 226 -6.06 14.12 33.96
N MET A 227 -6.95 13.96 32.97
CA MET A 227 -8.12 14.83 32.83
C MET A 227 -9.06 14.73 34.03
N ASP A 228 -9.41 13.50 34.44
CA ASP A 228 -10.23 13.24 35.62
C ASP A 228 -9.62 13.85 36.88
N ALA A 229 -8.32 13.63 37.12
CA ALA A 229 -7.62 14.18 38.29
C ALA A 229 -7.46 15.72 38.24
N ALA A 230 -7.48 16.32 37.05
CA ALA A 230 -7.49 17.77 36.85
C ALA A 230 -8.89 18.39 37.00
N GLY A 231 -9.93 17.59 37.26
CA GLY A 231 -11.32 18.06 37.33
C GLY A 231 -11.92 18.41 35.96
N ILE A 232 -11.33 17.92 34.87
CA ILE A 232 -11.83 18.10 33.49
C ILE A 232 -12.66 16.88 33.11
N ASP A 233 -13.92 17.07 32.74
CA ASP A 233 -14.76 15.98 32.23
C ASP A 233 -14.17 15.43 30.92
N PRO A 234 -13.71 14.17 30.88
CA PRO A 234 -13.09 13.59 29.68
C PRO A 234 -14.07 13.44 28.51
N TYR A 235 -15.37 13.46 28.77
CA TYR A 235 -16.41 13.35 27.76
C TYR A 235 -16.92 14.71 27.26
N ASN A 236 -16.55 15.81 27.96
CA ASN A 236 -16.86 17.18 27.56
C ASN A 236 -15.69 18.15 27.84
N PRO A 237 -14.58 18.04 27.09
CA PRO A 237 -13.36 18.81 27.36
C PRO A 237 -13.43 20.28 26.90
N GLU A 238 -14.43 20.70 26.14
CA GLU A 238 -14.48 22.05 25.56
C GLU A 238 -14.74 23.12 26.63
N GLY A 239 -13.81 24.07 26.76
CA GLY A 239 -13.95 25.21 27.66
C GLY A 239 -13.79 24.88 29.16
N ALA A 240 -13.40 23.66 29.50
CA ALA A 240 -13.12 23.25 30.86
C ALA A 240 -11.70 23.70 31.26
N GLU A 241 -11.61 24.75 32.06
CA GLU A 241 -10.36 25.09 32.74
C GLU A 241 -10.15 24.15 33.92
N PRO A 242 -8.91 23.68 34.19
CA PRO A 242 -8.63 22.88 35.37
C PRO A 242 -9.08 23.65 36.62
N ASN A 243 -10.00 23.07 37.40
CA ASN A 243 -10.43 23.70 38.64
C ASN A 243 -9.35 23.48 39.72
N PRO A 244 -8.63 24.53 40.16
CA PRO A 244 -7.51 24.38 41.09
C PRO A 244 -7.95 23.86 42.47
N GLU A 245 -9.23 24.03 42.83
CA GLU A 245 -9.77 23.59 44.13
C GLU A 245 -10.09 22.09 44.17
N THR A 246 -10.38 21.47 43.02
CA THR A 246 -10.69 20.04 42.92
C THR A 246 -9.57 19.21 42.30
N MET A 247 -8.49 19.86 41.85
CA MET A 247 -7.37 19.21 41.20
C MET A 247 -6.55 18.38 42.20
N ASP A 248 -6.48 17.07 41.98
CA ASP A 248 -5.59 16.18 42.70
C ASP A 248 -4.20 16.22 42.04
N THR A 249 -3.40 17.18 42.49
CA THR A 249 -2.04 17.41 41.95
C THR A 249 -1.13 16.19 42.09
N GLU A 250 -1.28 15.37 43.13
CA GLU A 250 -0.48 14.17 43.34
C GLU A 250 -0.83 13.08 42.31
N ARG A 251 -2.13 12.87 42.07
CA ARG A 251 -2.60 11.96 41.00
C ARG A 251 -2.17 12.43 39.62
N VAL A 252 -2.31 13.73 39.31
CA VAL A 252 -1.86 14.29 38.02
C VAL A 252 -0.37 14.06 37.80
N ASN A 253 0.47 14.34 38.79
CA ASN A 253 1.91 14.15 38.67
C ASN A 253 2.27 12.67 38.51
N SER A 254 1.70 11.78 39.33
CA SER A 254 1.97 10.33 39.25
C SER A 254 1.50 9.68 37.92
N ALA A 255 0.43 10.20 37.31
CA ALA A 255 -0.01 9.79 35.98
C ALA A 255 0.94 10.33 34.89
N SER A 256 1.31 11.61 34.99
CA SER A 256 2.23 12.26 34.05
C SER A 256 3.62 11.61 34.03
N ASP A 257 4.11 11.14 35.18
CA ASP A 257 5.40 10.45 35.30
C ASP A 257 5.45 9.11 34.52
N ARG A 258 4.29 8.49 34.28
CA ARG A 258 4.18 7.26 33.48
C ARG A 258 4.13 7.53 31.97
N MET A 259 3.86 8.77 31.56
CA MET A 259 3.67 9.15 30.16
C MET A 259 4.90 8.88 29.28
N PRO A 260 6.15 9.18 29.70
CA PRO A 260 7.34 8.85 28.92
C PRO A 260 7.48 7.35 28.63
N ALA A 261 7.14 6.49 29.60
CA ALA A 261 7.19 5.04 29.42
C ALA A 261 6.14 4.55 28.41
N ALA A 262 4.93 5.13 28.44
CA ALA A 262 3.87 4.81 27.47
C ALA A 262 4.26 5.25 26.04
N PHE A 263 4.84 6.44 25.88
CA PHE A 263 5.41 6.89 24.60
C PHE A 263 6.59 6.03 24.14
N ALA A 264 7.47 5.59 25.05
CA ALA A 264 8.56 4.69 24.72
C ALA A 264 8.02 3.34 24.22
N LEU A 265 7.00 2.77 24.86
CA LEU A 265 6.34 1.54 24.41
C LEU A 265 5.73 1.72 23.02
N LEU A 266 5.03 2.83 22.76
CA LEU A 266 4.46 3.11 21.45
C LEU A 266 5.55 3.28 20.37
N GLY A 267 6.61 4.04 20.67
CA GLY A 267 7.70 4.35 19.73
C GLY A 267 8.55 3.12 19.40
N PHE A 268 9.07 2.43 20.42
CA PHE A 268 9.85 1.20 20.23
C PHE A 268 8.98 0.06 19.70
N GLY A 269 7.72 -0.06 20.14
CA GLY A 269 6.75 -1.00 19.60
C GLY A 269 6.48 -0.75 18.11
N GLY A 270 6.33 0.51 17.72
CA GLY A 270 6.13 0.91 16.32
C GLY A 270 7.33 0.57 15.44
N LEU A 271 8.55 0.85 15.92
CA LEU A 271 9.78 0.47 15.23
C LEU A 271 9.92 -1.05 15.10
N ALA A 272 9.65 -1.79 16.18
CA ALA A 272 9.67 -3.25 16.18
C ALA A 272 8.64 -3.82 15.20
N TYR A 273 7.43 -3.25 15.13
CA TYR A 273 6.40 -3.61 14.17
C TYR A 273 6.82 -3.37 12.72
N MET A 274 7.42 -2.22 12.42
CA MET A 274 7.92 -1.93 11.08
C MET A 274 9.01 -2.92 10.64
N ILE A 275 9.95 -3.25 11.52
CA ILE A 275 11.03 -4.21 11.25
C ILE A 275 10.46 -5.63 11.11
N SER A 276 9.55 -6.05 11.99
CA SER A 276 8.95 -7.39 11.96
C SER A 276 8.09 -7.62 10.73
N VAL A 277 7.34 -6.61 10.28
CA VAL A 277 6.58 -6.65 9.02
C VAL A 277 7.52 -6.75 7.82
N ALA A 278 8.57 -5.94 7.74
CA ALA A 278 9.55 -6.03 6.65
C ALA A 278 10.23 -7.42 6.60
N TRP A 279 10.59 -7.96 7.77
CA TRP A 279 11.15 -9.30 7.91
C TRP A 279 10.17 -10.38 7.46
N TYR A 280 8.91 -10.30 7.89
CA TYR A 280 7.86 -11.23 7.47
C TYR A 280 7.64 -11.17 5.96
N ARG A 281 7.55 -9.96 5.36
CA ARG A 281 7.38 -9.78 3.91
C ARG A 281 8.51 -10.39 3.09
N VAL A 282 9.74 -10.25 3.55
CA VAL A 282 10.91 -10.87 2.91
C VAL A 282 10.83 -12.40 2.95
N ARG A 283 10.47 -12.98 4.11
CA ARG A 283 10.29 -14.43 4.24
C ARG A 283 9.10 -14.96 3.44
N GLU A 284 7.97 -14.25 3.49
CA GLU A 284 6.79 -14.52 2.69
C GLU A 284 7.17 -14.55 1.20
N PHE A 285 7.88 -13.54 0.70
CA PHE A 285 8.28 -13.50 -0.71
C PHE A 285 9.20 -14.68 -1.09
N ARG A 286 10.22 -14.98 -0.29
CA ARG A 286 11.12 -16.13 -0.52
C ARG A 286 10.37 -17.46 -0.54
N TYR A 287 9.47 -17.64 0.42
CA TYR A 287 8.63 -18.82 0.53
C TYR A 287 7.71 -18.95 -0.69
N LEU A 288 7.00 -17.88 -1.06
CA LEU A 288 6.11 -17.89 -2.21
C LEU A 288 6.88 -18.20 -3.50
N ALA A 289 8.04 -17.56 -3.72
CA ALA A 289 8.89 -17.87 -4.86
C ALA A 289 9.27 -19.36 -4.89
N SER A 290 9.74 -19.93 -3.76
CA SER A 290 10.12 -21.35 -3.68
C SER A 290 8.99 -22.35 -3.95
N ARG A 291 7.74 -21.90 -3.85
CA ARG A 291 6.52 -22.70 -4.03
C ARG A 291 5.85 -22.47 -5.39
N VAL A 292 6.38 -21.57 -6.20
CA VAL A 292 5.93 -21.40 -7.58
C VAL A 292 6.79 -22.27 -8.49
N SER A 293 6.12 -23.02 -9.37
CA SER A 293 6.76 -23.82 -10.41
C SER A 293 6.22 -23.47 -11.79
N PHE A 294 7.05 -23.57 -12.81
CA PHE A 294 6.66 -23.40 -14.21
C PHE A 294 7.42 -24.40 -15.08
N GLU A 295 6.71 -25.25 -15.84
CA GLU A 295 7.32 -26.28 -16.72
C GLU A 295 8.39 -27.16 -16.02
N GLY A 296 8.14 -27.53 -14.75
CA GLY A 296 9.08 -28.34 -13.95
C GLY A 296 10.28 -27.57 -13.38
N MET A 297 10.42 -26.28 -13.70
CA MET A 297 11.36 -25.38 -13.02
C MET A 297 10.73 -24.80 -11.76
N SER A 298 11.54 -24.63 -10.73
CA SER A 298 11.15 -23.94 -9.50
C SER A 298 11.71 -22.52 -9.48
N PHE A 299 10.90 -21.58 -9.01
CA PHE A 299 11.39 -20.23 -8.72
C PHE A 299 12.11 -20.22 -7.36
N SER A 300 13.11 -19.35 -7.22
CA SER A 300 13.76 -19.08 -5.95
C SER A 300 14.04 -17.58 -5.82
N SER A 301 14.19 -17.10 -4.58
CA SER A 301 14.59 -15.72 -4.35
C SER A 301 15.54 -15.60 -3.17
N GLU A 302 16.57 -14.77 -3.34
CA GLU A 302 17.57 -14.47 -2.32
C GLU A 302 17.34 -13.09 -1.65
N ILE A 303 16.20 -12.45 -1.87
CA ILE A 303 15.90 -11.09 -1.38
C ILE A 303 16.21 -10.91 0.11
N GLY A 304 17.08 -9.96 0.47
CA GLY A 304 17.55 -9.77 1.84
C GLY A 304 16.80 -8.67 2.61
N LEU A 305 16.58 -8.87 3.91
CA LEU A 305 15.96 -7.87 4.80
C LEU A 305 16.71 -6.54 4.79
N GLY A 306 18.05 -6.56 4.89
CA GLY A 306 18.84 -5.32 4.92
C GLY A 306 18.62 -4.44 3.69
N ARG A 307 18.51 -5.05 2.49
CA ARG A 307 18.28 -4.31 1.24
C ARG A 307 16.87 -3.70 1.21
N VAL A 308 15.85 -4.45 1.64
CA VAL A 308 14.46 -3.98 1.70
C VAL A 308 14.31 -2.89 2.77
N ALA A 309 14.83 -3.10 3.98
CA ALA A 309 14.82 -2.12 5.05
C ALA A 309 15.51 -0.82 4.64
N TRP A 310 16.68 -0.91 3.99
CA TRP A 310 17.39 0.27 3.50
C TRP A 310 16.59 1.08 2.48
N ILE A 311 15.80 0.43 1.62
CA ILE A 311 14.89 1.12 0.69
C ILE A 311 13.88 1.98 1.45
N TYR A 312 13.22 1.43 2.46
CA TYR A 312 12.23 2.18 3.26
C TYR A 312 12.88 3.26 4.12
N VAL A 313 14.02 2.97 4.77
CA VAL A 313 14.75 3.96 5.59
C VAL A 313 15.19 5.15 4.75
N SER A 314 15.79 4.92 3.58
CA SER A 314 16.21 6.00 2.69
C SER A 314 15.03 6.80 2.12
N TYR A 315 13.89 6.14 1.86
CA TYR A 315 12.64 6.83 1.51
C TYR A 315 12.15 7.73 2.65
N ILE A 316 12.03 7.21 3.87
CA ILE A 316 11.55 7.99 5.04
C ILE A 316 12.47 9.18 5.28
N PHE A 317 13.79 8.98 5.27
CA PHE A 317 14.75 10.05 5.45
C PHE A 317 14.61 11.14 4.38
N THR A 318 14.50 10.74 3.10
CA THR A 318 14.32 11.69 1.99
C THR A 318 12.96 12.39 2.06
N ALA A 319 11.91 11.67 2.41
CA ALA A 319 10.55 12.20 2.59
C ALA A 319 10.49 13.26 3.70
N VAL A 320 11.16 13.03 4.82
CA VAL A 320 11.24 13.99 5.93
C VAL A 320 12.01 15.25 5.50
N ILE A 321 13.17 15.10 4.86
CA ILE A 321 13.97 16.25 4.39
C ILE A 321 13.18 17.07 3.36
N VAL A 322 12.61 16.42 2.36
CA VAL A 322 11.85 17.08 1.29
C VAL A 322 10.58 17.71 1.84
N GLY A 323 9.87 17.03 2.74
CA GLY A 323 8.69 17.55 3.43
C GLY A 323 9.02 18.79 4.25
N MET A 324 10.09 18.75 5.06
CA MET A 324 10.54 19.89 5.85
C MET A 324 10.96 21.07 4.97
N ALA A 325 11.75 20.83 3.91
CA ALA A 325 12.17 21.87 2.97
C ALA A 325 10.97 22.53 2.27
N LEU A 326 9.94 21.75 1.92
CA LEU A 326 8.72 22.26 1.30
C LEU A 326 7.89 23.10 2.28
N VAL A 327 7.74 22.64 3.52
CA VAL A 327 7.05 23.38 4.57
C VAL A 327 7.73 24.73 4.81
N VAL A 328 9.06 24.73 5.01
CA VAL A 328 9.85 25.96 5.19
C VAL A 328 9.77 26.86 3.96
N GLY A 329 9.92 26.31 2.76
CA GLY A 329 9.85 27.08 1.51
C GLY A 329 8.49 27.75 1.29
N MET A 330 7.40 27.02 1.57
CA MET A 330 6.04 27.56 1.47
C MET A 330 5.76 28.61 2.55
N MET A 331 6.30 28.42 3.75
CA MET A 331 6.21 29.38 4.84
C MET A 331 6.91 30.70 4.46
N LEU A 332 8.14 30.63 3.94
CA LEU A 332 8.87 31.80 3.44
C LEU A 332 8.13 32.48 2.28
N LEU A 333 7.56 31.71 1.35
CA LEU A 333 6.76 32.25 0.26
C LEU A 333 5.51 32.97 0.78
N ALA A 334 4.81 32.41 1.77
CA ALA A 334 3.63 33.03 2.36
C ALA A 334 3.96 34.37 3.02
N LEU A 335 5.05 34.44 3.77
CA LEU A 335 5.54 35.68 4.39
C LEU A 335 5.82 36.76 3.32
N VAL A 336 6.57 36.40 2.27
CA VAL A 336 6.90 37.31 1.16
C VAL A 336 5.65 37.82 0.44
N LEU A 337 4.67 36.94 0.18
CA LEU A 337 3.43 37.32 -0.51
C LEU A 337 2.52 38.21 0.34
N ASN A 338 2.63 38.15 1.68
CA ASN A 338 1.86 38.98 2.60
C ASN A 338 2.61 40.24 3.07
N GLY A 339 3.80 40.51 2.51
CA GLY A 339 4.58 41.70 2.84
C GLY A 339 5.18 41.67 4.25
N VAL A 340 5.28 40.49 4.87
CA VAL A 340 5.92 40.32 6.18
C VAL A 340 7.43 40.35 5.97
N PRO A 341 8.17 41.25 6.65
CA PRO A 341 9.62 41.34 6.49
C PRO A 341 10.31 40.05 6.97
N LEU A 342 11.28 39.56 6.21
CA LEU A 342 12.14 38.44 6.62
C LEU A 342 13.19 38.93 7.62
N ASP A 343 12.81 39.01 8.90
CA ASP A 343 13.71 39.36 9.99
C ASP A 343 14.48 38.10 10.46
N PRO A 344 15.81 38.16 10.67
CA PRO A 344 16.58 37.07 11.31
C PRO A 344 16.01 36.56 12.64
N ASP A 345 15.25 37.38 13.36
CA ASP A 345 14.58 36.99 14.60
C ASP A 345 13.39 36.03 14.38
N MET A 346 12.96 35.84 13.12
CA MET A 346 11.97 34.82 12.75
C MET A 346 12.56 33.40 12.70
N VAL A 347 13.88 33.23 12.91
CA VAL A 347 14.49 31.90 13.00
C VAL A 347 14.04 31.23 14.31
N GLY A 348 12.98 30.44 14.23
CA GLY A 348 12.39 29.74 15.37
C GLY A 348 10.92 30.06 15.63
N THR A 349 10.31 30.98 14.87
CA THR A 349 8.85 31.18 14.92
C THR A 349 8.13 29.93 14.45
N GLY A 350 7.14 29.50 15.23
CA GLY A 350 6.39 28.29 14.92
C GLY A 350 5.50 28.49 13.70
N MET A 351 5.18 27.41 12.99
CA MET A 351 4.22 27.43 11.87
C MET A 351 2.87 28.07 12.29
N GLY A 352 2.47 27.90 13.55
CA GLY A 352 1.22 28.47 14.08
C GLY A 352 1.21 30.00 14.11
N ASP A 353 2.33 30.63 14.45
CA ASP A 353 2.42 32.10 14.54
C ASP A 353 2.33 32.74 13.16
N ILE A 354 3.03 32.15 12.18
CA ILE A 354 3.04 32.61 10.79
C ILE A 354 1.68 32.39 10.12
N LEU A 355 1.03 31.25 10.38
CA LEU A 355 -0.34 31.03 9.91
C LEU A 355 -1.31 32.03 10.58
N GLY A 356 -1.09 32.39 11.84
CA GLY A 356 -1.92 33.32 12.61
C GLY A 356 -2.00 34.74 12.02
N GLU A 357 -0.99 35.16 11.27
CA GLU A 357 -0.97 36.46 10.57
C GLU A 357 -1.89 36.50 9.33
N LEU A 358 -2.30 35.34 8.81
CA LEU A 358 -3.16 35.24 7.63
C LEU A 358 -4.65 35.29 8.02
N ASP A 359 -5.51 35.73 7.09
CA ASP A 359 -6.97 35.58 7.24
C ASP A 359 -7.37 34.10 7.37
N ARG A 360 -8.38 33.79 8.20
CA ARG A 360 -8.79 32.40 8.51
C ARG A 360 -9.15 31.59 7.26
N ASN A 361 -9.75 32.20 6.23
CA ASN A 361 -10.07 31.49 4.99
C ASN A 361 -8.80 31.20 4.16
N VAL A 362 -7.84 32.13 4.20
CA VAL A 362 -6.54 31.99 3.54
C VAL A 362 -5.68 30.93 4.24
N GLN A 363 -5.70 30.88 5.58
CA GLN A 363 -5.04 29.83 6.37
C GLN A 363 -5.47 28.43 5.92
N GLY A 364 -6.79 28.19 5.83
CA GLY A 364 -7.34 26.90 5.41
C GLY A 364 -6.87 26.51 4.00
N LEU A 365 -6.88 27.45 3.05
CA LEU A 365 -6.44 27.21 1.68
C LEU A 365 -4.93 26.92 1.60
N VAL A 366 -4.11 27.67 2.33
CA VAL A 366 -2.65 27.49 2.37
C VAL A 366 -2.30 26.13 2.98
N VAL A 367 -2.89 25.77 4.12
CA VAL A 367 -2.67 24.48 4.77
C VAL A 367 -3.13 23.34 3.87
N PHE A 368 -4.32 23.45 3.26
CA PHE A 368 -4.83 22.45 2.33
C PHE A 368 -3.91 22.27 1.12
N GLY A 369 -3.49 23.38 0.49
CA GLY A 369 -2.56 23.37 -0.63
C GLY A 369 -1.22 22.74 -0.27
N LEU A 370 -0.66 23.10 0.88
CA LEU A 370 0.59 22.53 1.39
C LEU A 370 0.47 21.02 1.62
N VAL A 371 -0.57 20.58 2.32
CA VAL A 371 -0.83 19.14 2.57
C VAL A 371 -0.98 18.39 1.26
N MET A 372 -1.69 18.95 0.28
CA MET A 372 -1.87 18.35 -1.03
C MET A 372 -0.55 18.24 -1.82
N ILE A 373 0.27 19.29 -1.82
CA ILE A 373 1.59 19.28 -2.49
C ILE A 373 2.51 18.26 -1.81
N VAL A 374 2.58 18.26 -0.47
CA VAL A 374 3.35 17.27 0.30
C VAL A 374 2.87 15.86 -0.05
N ALA A 375 1.57 15.60 -0.03
CA ALA A 375 1.03 14.28 -0.35
C ALA A 375 1.39 13.82 -1.77
N ILE A 376 1.24 14.69 -2.78
CA ILE A 376 1.59 14.40 -4.17
C ILE A 376 3.10 14.12 -4.31
N LEU A 377 3.93 14.91 -3.64
CA LEU A 377 5.38 14.76 -3.67
C LEU A 377 5.84 13.47 -2.99
N LEU A 378 5.28 13.14 -1.83
CA LEU A 378 5.54 11.90 -1.11
C LEU A 378 5.10 10.67 -1.92
N GLN A 379 3.97 10.75 -2.62
CA GLN A 379 3.51 9.70 -3.53
C GLN A 379 4.44 9.56 -4.75
N THR A 380 4.92 10.67 -5.31
CA THR A 380 5.86 10.65 -6.43
C THR A 380 7.21 10.06 -6.00
N LEU A 381 7.70 10.46 -4.83
CA LEU A 381 8.94 9.95 -4.24
C LEU A 381 8.83 8.46 -3.95
N SER A 382 7.70 7.97 -3.44
CA SER A 382 7.52 6.54 -3.14
C SER A 382 7.55 5.68 -4.40
N ARG A 383 7.03 6.16 -5.54
CA ARG A 383 7.14 5.45 -6.83
C ARG A 383 8.60 5.22 -7.23
N VAL A 384 9.45 6.24 -7.11
CA VAL A 384 10.86 6.18 -7.51
C VAL A 384 11.71 5.43 -6.50
N MET A 385 11.58 5.78 -5.21
CA MET A 385 12.46 5.28 -4.17
C MET A 385 12.00 3.94 -3.59
N VAL A 386 10.70 3.69 -3.46
CA VAL A 386 10.21 2.43 -2.91
C VAL A 386 9.87 1.47 -4.03
N PHE A 387 8.87 1.79 -4.87
CA PHE A 387 8.33 0.85 -5.85
C PHE A 387 9.37 0.39 -6.87
N HIS A 388 10.05 1.30 -7.55
CA HIS A 388 11.08 0.91 -8.53
C HIS A 388 12.27 0.18 -7.90
N ARG A 389 12.79 0.64 -6.76
CA ARG A 389 13.94 -0.03 -6.10
C ARG A 389 13.56 -1.40 -5.54
N LEU A 390 12.32 -1.56 -5.07
CA LEU A 390 11.78 -2.85 -4.65
C LEU A 390 11.60 -3.77 -5.85
N ALA A 391 11.00 -3.30 -6.95
CA ALA A 391 10.86 -4.06 -8.19
C ALA A 391 12.22 -4.54 -8.71
N ARG A 392 13.21 -3.64 -8.79
CA ARG A 392 14.60 -3.98 -9.14
C ARG A 392 15.18 -5.05 -8.22
N THR A 393 14.98 -4.91 -6.91
CA THR A 393 15.49 -5.88 -5.92
C THR A 393 14.83 -7.24 -6.05
N VAL A 394 13.51 -7.26 -6.24
CA VAL A 394 12.73 -8.48 -6.45
C VAL A 394 13.22 -9.21 -7.70
N VAL A 395 13.30 -8.51 -8.83
CA VAL A 395 13.72 -9.08 -10.12
C VAL A 395 15.16 -9.59 -10.04
N SER A 396 16.12 -8.75 -9.60
CA SER A 396 17.54 -9.12 -9.53
C SER A 396 17.89 -10.21 -8.52
N THR A 397 16.94 -10.62 -7.68
CA THR A 397 17.14 -11.72 -6.73
C THR A 397 16.29 -12.93 -7.06
N LEU A 398 15.49 -12.89 -8.11
CA LEU A 398 14.68 -14.00 -8.59
C LEU A 398 15.51 -14.87 -9.54
N ALA A 399 15.39 -16.19 -9.39
CA ALA A 399 16.00 -17.14 -10.30
C ALA A 399 15.04 -18.31 -10.58
N LEU A 400 15.19 -18.89 -11.76
CA LEU A 400 14.59 -20.16 -12.15
C LEU A 400 15.67 -21.24 -12.11
N THR A 401 15.33 -22.39 -11.53
CA THR A 401 16.22 -23.54 -11.44
C THR A 401 15.51 -24.77 -11.99
N GLY A 402 16.17 -25.48 -12.91
CA GLY A 402 15.67 -26.71 -13.51
C GLY A 402 16.10 -26.83 -14.97
N ALA A 403 16.22 -28.06 -15.46
CA ALA A 403 16.69 -28.35 -16.81
C ALA A 403 15.50 -28.52 -17.77
N GLN A 404 15.06 -27.45 -18.46
CA GLN A 404 14.19 -27.53 -19.65
C GLN A 404 14.34 -26.34 -20.61
N ASP A 405 14.09 -26.62 -21.89
CA ASP A 405 14.18 -25.68 -23.00
C ASP A 405 12.87 -24.90 -23.20
N PHE A 406 12.93 -23.59 -23.00
CA PHE A 406 11.80 -22.67 -23.20
C PHE A 406 11.31 -22.58 -24.64
N SER A 407 12.03 -23.14 -25.63
CA SER A 407 11.63 -23.15 -27.04
C SER A 407 10.26 -23.82 -27.29
N LYS A 408 9.76 -24.63 -26.35
CA LYS A 408 8.52 -25.40 -26.48
C LYS A 408 7.25 -24.68 -26.02
N VAL A 409 7.37 -23.51 -25.38
CA VAL A 409 6.19 -22.74 -24.94
C VAL A 409 5.54 -22.09 -26.16
N THR A 410 4.22 -22.27 -26.33
CA THR A 410 3.49 -21.74 -27.49
C THR A 410 2.30 -20.88 -27.06
N GLN A 411 1.79 -20.05 -27.97
CA GLN A 411 0.64 -19.21 -27.66
C GLN A 411 -0.65 -20.04 -27.57
N ALA A 412 -1.40 -19.92 -26.47
CA ALA A 412 -2.71 -20.56 -26.35
C ALA A 412 -3.72 -19.97 -27.35
N LEU A 413 -4.48 -20.85 -28.00
CA LEU A 413 -5.45 -20.53 -29.06
C LEU A 413 -6.58 -19.57 -28.61
N ASP A 414 -6.90 -19.51 -27.31
CA ASP A 414 -8.09 -18.81 -26.79
C ASP A 414 -7.77 -17.54 -25.97
N SER A 415 -6.59 -16.96 -26.20
CA SER A 415 -5.97 -15.92 -25.35
C SER A 415 -6.29 -14.46 -25.74
N SER A 416 -7.39 -14.24 -26.47
CA SER A 416 -7.78 -12.90 -26.87
C SER A 416 -8.25 -12.07 -25.66
N PRO A 417 -7.78 -10.82 -25.51
CA PRO A 417 -8.14 -9.98 -24.38
C PRO A 417 -9.61 -9.60 -24.49
N ARG A 418 -10.37 -9.72 -23.39
CA ARG A 418 -11.79 -9.38 -23.39
C ARG A 418 -11.99 -7.91 -23.02
N LEU A 419 -12.95 -7.26 -23.68
CA LEU A 419 -13.34 -5.88 -23.38
C LEU A 419 -13.78 -5.78 -21.91
N GLY A 420 -13.26 -4.78 -21.18
CA GLY A 420 -13.61 -4.58 -19.78
C GLY A 420 -12.76 -5.34 -18.75
N GLU A 421 -11.59 -5.87 -19.11
CA GLU A 421 -10.67 -6.43 -18.11
C GLU A 421 -9.91 -5.35 -17.32
N GLY A 422 -9.71 -4.15 -17.91
CA GLY A 422 -9.03 -3.01 -17.26
C GLY A 422 -9.82 -2.31 -16.13
N LEU A 423 -11.04 -2.77 -15.82
CA LEU A 423 -11.97 -2.18 -14.84
C LEU A 423 -11.36 -1.81 -13.50
N ALA A 424 -10.56 -2.73 -12.98
CA ALA A 424 -10.13 -2.68 -11.59
C ALA A 424 -8.72 -2.13 -11.40
N ASP A 425 -7.89 -2.31 -12.43
CA ASP A 425 -6.50 -1.87 -12.43
C ASP A 425 -6.38 -0.34 -12.50
N ALA A 426 -7.48 0.33 -12.88
CA ALA A 426 -7.60 1.77 -12.88
C ALA A 426 -7.67 2.40 -11.47
N PHE A 427 -8.09 1.63 -10.47
CA PHE A 427 -8.17 2.02 -9.06
C PHE A 427 -6.92 1.65 -8.24
N ASP A 428 -5.87 1.14 -8.89
CA ASP A 428 -4.66 0.67 -8.19
C ASP A 428 -4.91 -0.51 -7.23
N LEU A 429 -6.00 -1.24 -7.46
CA LEU A 429 -6.41 -2.33 -6.59
C LEU A 429 -5.49 -3.52 -6.82
N GLY A 430 -4.54 -3.69 -5.89
CA GLY A 430 -3.57 -4.79 -5.90
C GLY A 430 -2.19 -4.45 -6.46
N ASP A 431 -1.74 -3.21 -6.37
CA ASP A 431 -0.33 -2.79 -6.60
C ASP A 431 0.55 -2.95 -5.34
N PHE A 432 0.12 -3.80 -4.39
CA PHE A 432 0.84 -4.20 -3.17
C PHE A 432 0.98 -5.72 -3.01
#